data_AF-A0A2W6E8T2-F1
#
_entry.id   AF-A0A2W6E8T2-F1
#
_cell.length_a   1.000
_cell.length_b   1.000
_cell.length_c   1.000
_cell.angle_alpha   90.00
_cell.angle_beta   90.00
_cell.angle_gamma   90.00
#
_symmetry.space_group_name_H-M   'P 1'
#
loop_
_entity.id
_entity.type
_entity.pdbx_description
1 polymer ?
#
loop_
_entity_poly.entity_id
_entity_poly.type
_entity_poly.pdbx_seq_one_letter_code
_entity_poly.pdbx_strand_id
1 'polypeptide(L)'
;MTDVTALDSTQITKIGVGAIIALVVVGFVLSLIITAIIGRIIIAVVVIVLGILVWQQRTVIQDHVNKCQLDMTFIGIHVNAPDDVKKDCLSRSQ
;
A
#
# COMPACT_ATOMS: atom_id res chain seq x y z
N MET A 1 -22.56 63.73 20.20
CA MET A 1 -21.76 63.15 19.10
C MET A 1 -21.10 61.90 19.67
N THR A 2 -21.87 60.83 19.80
CA THR A 2 -21.45 59.58 20.47
C THR A 2 -22.17 58.42 19.77
N ASP A 3 -21.95 58.32 18.47
CA ASP A 3 -22.26 57.12 17.69
C ASP A 3 -20.92 56.52 17.26
N VAL A 4 -20.08 56.18 18.26
CA VAL A 4 -19.15 55.08 18.05
C VAL A 4 -20.00 53.84 18.10
N THR A 5 -20.47 53.45 16.92
CA THR A 5 -21.05 52.16 16.64
C THR A 5 -20.23 51.11 17.38
N ALA A 6 -20.75 50.64 18.51
CA ALA A 6 -20.43 49.32 19.02
C ALA A 6 -20.95 48.37 17.94
N LEU A 7 -20.20 48.29 16.83
CA LEU A 7 -20.45 47.35 15.75
C LEU A 7 -20.51 46.02 16.45
N ASP A 8 -21.70 45.46 16.37
CA ASP A 8 -22.21 44.38 17.19
C ASP A 8 -21.21 43.22 17.18
N SER A 9 -20.27 43.26 18.13
CA SER A 9 -19.15 42.34 18.22
C SER A 9 -19.66 40.92 18.42
N THR A 10 -20.81 40.80 19.08
CA THR A 10 -21.56 39.56 19.24
C THR A 10 -22.06 39.01 17.91
N GLN A 11 -22.57 39.84 16.99
CA GLN A 11 -22.98 39.39 15.65
C GLN A 11 -21.79 38.93 14.82
N ILE A 12 -20.67 39.67 14.85
CA ILE A 12 -19.47 39.32 14.08
C ILE A 12 -18.87 38.00 14.59
N THR A 13 -18.80 37.80 15.92
CA THR A 13 -18.32 36.55 16.51
C THR A 13 -19.24 35.37 16.15
N LYS A 14 -20.56 35.56 16.15
CA LYS A 14 -21.51 34.51 15.78
C LYS A 14 -21.36 34.06 14.32
N ILE A 15 -21.18 35.02 13.41
CA ILE A 15 -20.92 34.73 11.98
C ILE A 15 -19.58 34.04 11.80
N GLY A 16 -18.53 34.51 12.50
CA GLY A 16 -17.19 33.91 12.44
C GLY A 16 -17.17 32.47 12.93
N VAL A 17 -17.81 32.18 14.07
CA VAL A 17 -17.92 30.81 14.61
C VAL A 17 -18.72 29.91 13.66
N GLY A 18 -19.81 30.42 13.08
CA GLY A 18 -20.60 29.67 12.09
C GLY A 18 -19.78 29.29 10.84
N ALA A 19 -18.98 30.22 10.33
CA ALA A 19 -18.10 29.97 9.18
C ALA A 19 -17.03 28.92 9.47
N ILE A 20 -16.40 28.97 10.66
CA ILE A 20 -15.38 27.99 11.06
C ILE A 20 -15.99 26.60 11.17
N ILE A 21 -17.16 26.45 11.79
CA ILE A 21 -17.84 25.16 11.91
C ILE A 21 -18.16 24.60 10.52
N ALA A 22 -18.68 25.43 9.61
CA ALA A 22 -18.96 25.00 8.24
C ALA A 22 -17.68 24.53 7.52
N LEU A 23 -16.56 25.24 7.68
CA LEU A 23 -15.27 24.88 7.10
C LEU A 23 -14.75 23.54 7.63
N VAL A 24 -14.88 23.30 8.94
CA VAL A 24 -14.49 22.03 9.56
C VAL A 24 -15.32 20.88 9.02
N VAL A 25 -16.64 21.06 8.88
CA VAL A 25 -17.53 20.03 8.33
C VAL A 25 -17.16 19.72 6.88
N VAL A 26 -16.93 20.73 6.05
CA VAL A 26 -16.50 20.54 4.65
C VAL A 26 -15.15 19.84 4.59
N GLY A 27 -14.18 20.27 5.40
CA GLY A 27 -12.86 19.64 5.49
C GLY A 27 -12.94 18.17 5.92
N PHE A 28 -13.82 17.84 6.86
CA PHE A 28 -14.05 16.47 7.30
C PHE A 28 -14.61 15.59 6.18
N VAL A 29 -15.62 16.07 5.46
CA VAL A 29 -16.21 15.35 4.32
C VAL A 29 -15.17 15.11 3.21
N LEU A 30 -14.37 16.13 2.88
CA LEU A 30 -13.28 15.99 1.92
C LEU A 30 -12.22 14.98 2.39
N SER A 31 -11.89 14.99 3.68
CA SER A 31 -10.93 14.04 4.26
C SER A 31 -11.39 12.60 4.09
N LEU A 32 -12.66 12.29 4.35
CA LEU A 32 -13.21 10.94 4.15
C LEU A 32 -13.07 10.44 2.72
N ILE A 33 -13.32 11.31 1.74
CA ILE A 33 -13.19 10.99 0.31
C ILE A 33 -11.72 10.69 -0.04
N ILE A 34 -10.80 11.54 0.43
CA ILE A 34 -9.35 11.37 0.18
C ILE A 34 -8.85 10.07 0.82
N THR A 35 -9.23 9.76 2.06
CA THR A 35 -8.84 8.52 2.73
C THR A 35 -9.30 7.28 1.96
N ALA A 36 -10.52 7.29 1.39
CA ALA A 36 -11.00 6.20 0.55
C ALA A 36 -10.15 5.98 -0.71
N ILE A 37 -9.65 7.06 -1.33
CA ILE A 37 -8.76 7.00 -2.49
C ILE A 37 -7.38 6.46 -2.08
N ILE A 38 -6.81 6.98 -0.99
CA ILE A 38 -5.49 6.55 -0.49
C ILE A 38 -5.50 5.05 -0.18
N GLY A 39 -6.57 4.52 0.43
CA GLY A 39 -6.71 3.09 0.69
C GLY A 39 -6.59 2.24 -0.59
N ARG A 40 -7.24 2.67 -1.69
CA ARG A 40 -7.12 1.98 -2.98
C ARG A 40 -5.71 2.04 -3.56
N ILE A 41 -5.02 3.17 -3.41
CA ILE A 41 -3.64 3.33 -3.87
C ILE A 41 -2.71 2.38 -3.11
N ILE A 42 -2.85 2.31 -1.77
CA ILE A 42 -2.04 1.41 -0.94
C ILE A 42 -2.23 -0.04 -1.39
N ILE A 43 -3.49 -0.47 -1.60
CA ILE A 43 -3.78 -1.83 -2.07
C ILE A 43 -3.13 -2.09 -3.44
N ALA A 44 -3.24 -1.14 -4.39
CA ALA A 44 -2.62 -1.27 -5.70
C ALA A 44 -1.10 -1.43 -5.59
N VAL A 45 -0.44 -0.63 -4.76
CA VAL A 45 1.01 -0.74 -4.50
C VAL A 45 1.36 -2.10 -3.92
N VAL A 46 0.60 -2.58 -2.92
CA VAL A 46 0.83 -3.91 -2.32
C VAL A 46 0.73 -5.02 -3.36
N VAL A 47 -0.28 -4.98 -4.24
CA VAL A 47 -0.43 -5.98 -5.32
C VAL A 47 0.76 -5.94 -6.28
N ILE A 48 1.23 -4.75 -6.65
CA ILE A 48 2.41 -4.60 -7.51
C ILE A 48 3.65 -5.21 -6.83
N VAL A 49 3.90 -4.88 -5.57
CA VAL A 49 5.03 -5.41 -4.80
C VAL A 49 4.96 -6.94 -4.71
N LEU A 50 3.79 -7.50 -4.39
CA LEU A 50 3.59 -8.95 -4.36
C LEU A 50 3.84 -9.60 -5.72
N GLY A 51 3.36 -8.98 -6.81
CA GLY A 51 3.62 -9.46 -8.17
C GLY A 51 5.12 -9.50 -8.51
N ILE A 52 5.86 -8.44 -8.14
CA ILE A 52 7.32 -8.38 -8.32
C ILE A 52 8.01 -9.45 -7.48
N LEU A 53 7.64 -9.61 -6.21
CA LEU A 53 8.23 -10.64 -5.33
C LEU A 53 8.00 -12.05 -5.86
N VAL A 54 6.80 -12.35 -6.36
CA VAL A 54 6.51 -13.65 -7.00
C VAL A 54 7.37 -13.85 -8.25
N TRP A 55 7.55 -12.80 -9.05
CA TRP A 55 8.41 -12.87 -10.24
C TRP A 55 9.89 -13.10 -9.87
N GLN A 56 10.39 -12.41 -8.85
CA GLN A 56 11.74 -12.62 -8.32
C GLN A 56 11.92 -14.03 -7.74
N GLN A 57 10.94 -14.57 -7.03
CA GLN A 57 11.02 -15.96 -6.56
C GLN A 57 11.04 -16.95 -7.72
N ARG A 58 10.25 -16.72 -8.77
CA ARG A 58 10.27 -17.57 -9.97
C ARG A 58 11.63 -17.57 -10.65
N THR A 59 12.27 -16.41 -10.81
CA THR A 59 13.58 -16.31 -11.45
C THR A 59 14.67 -16.95 -10.58
N VAL A 60 14.63 -16.77 -9.26
CA VAL A 60 15.56 -17.43 -8.33
C VAL A 60 15.40 -18.94 -8.34
N ILE A 61 14.16 -19.46 -8.37
CA ILE A 61 13.90 -20.91 -8.46
C ILE A 61 14.40 -21.46 -9.81
N GLN A 62 14.13 -20.77 -10.92
CA GLN A 62 14.65 -21.17 -12.23
C GLN A 62 16.17 -21.21 -12.26
N ASP A 63 16.83 -20.23 -11.64
CA ASP A 63 18.30 -20.20 -11.55
C ASP A 63 18.85 -21.31 -10.64
N HIS A 64 18.17 -21.63 -9.52
CA HIS A 64 18.53 -22.76 -8.65
C HIS A 64 18.34 -24.12 -9.33
N VAL A 65 17.26 -24.29 -10.11
CA VAL A 65 17.02 -25.49 -10.92
C VAL A 65 18.11 -25.64 -11.98
N ASN A 66 18.47 -24.55 -12.69
CA ASN A 66 19.54 -24.59 -13.69
C ASN A 66 20.92 -24.88 -13.08
N LYS A 67 21.15 -24.50 -11.83
CA LYS A 67 22.38 -24.75 -11.06
C LYS A 67 22.34 -26.04 -10.24
N CYS A 68 21.28 -26.85 -10.38
CA CYS A 68 21.08 -28.10 -9.64
C CYS A 68 21.17 -27.97 -8.12
N GLN A 69 20.75 -26.83 -7.56
CA GLN A 69 20.60 -26.65 -6.12
C GLN A 69 19.21 -27.15 -5.71
N LEU A 70 19.20 -28.35 -5.12
CA LEU A 70 17.99 -29.13 -4.79
C LEU A 70 17.26 -28.63 -3.54
N ASP A 71 17.88 -27.75 -2.76
CA ASP A 71 17.28 -27.08 -1.60
C ASP A 71 16.62 -25.77 -2.05
N MET A 72 15.35 -25.85 -2.44
CA MET A 72 14.56 -24.69 -2.85
C MET A 72 13.66 -24.24 -1.70
N THR A 73 13.66 -22.95 -1.41
CA THR A 73 12.79 -22.37 -0.38
C THR A 73 11.79 -21.42 -1.04
N PHE A 74 10.49 -21.74 -0.94
CA PHE A 74 9.41 -20.86 -1.40
C PHE A 74 8.68 -20.33 -0.18
N ILE A 75 8.80 -19.02 0.08
CA ILE A 75 8.10 -18.33 1.19
C ILE A 75 8.34 -19.03 2.55
N GLY A 76 9.60 -19.39 2.83
CA GLY A 76 10.00 -20.02 4.10
C GLY A 76 9.66 -21.52 4.24
N ILE A 77 9.05 -22.13 3.22
CA ILE A 77 8.79 -23.57 3.18
C ILE A 77 9.86 -24.20 2.30
N HIS A 78 10.64 -25.13 2.86
CA HIS A 78 11.55 -25.96 2.08
C HIS A 78 10.72 -26.92 1.23
N VAL A 79 10.73 -26.68 -0.07
CA VAL A 79 10.12 -27.56 -1.07
C VAL A 79 11.24 -28.40 -1.65
N ASN A 80 11.26 -29.67 -1.29
CA ASN A 80 12.13 -30.65 -1.94
C ASN A 80 11.76 -30.72 -3.42
N ALA A 81 12.76 -30.56 -4.28
CA ALA A 81 12.58 -30.68 -5.72
C ALA A 81 12.06 -32.10 -6.08
N PRO A 82 11.11 -32.23 -7.03
CA PRO A 82 10.61 -33.53 -7.48
C PRO A 82 11.75 -34.41 -8.04
N ASP A 83 11.61 -35.73 -7.86
CA ASP A 83 12.63 -36.71 -8.25
C ASP A 83 13.02 -36.67 -9.73
N ASP A 84 12.11 -36.22 -10.60
CA ASP A 84 12.36 -36.07 -12.04
C ASP A 84 13.39 -34.97 -12.34
N VAL A 85 13.32 -33.85 -11.62
CA VAL A 85 14.28 -32.73 -11.75
C VAL A 85 15.65 -33.11 -11.18
N LYS A 86 15.65 -33.94 -10.13
CA LYS A 86 16.86 -34.49 -9.51
C LYS A 86 17.59 -35.46 -10.45
N LYS A 87 16.85 -36.31 -11.16
CA LYS A 87 17.41 -37.24 -12.16
C LYS A 87 18.00 -36.50 -13.36
N ASP A 88 17.31 -35.49 -13.88
CA ASP A 88 17.82 -34.68 -14.99
C ASP A 88 19.08 -33.90 -14.60
N CYS A 89 19.13 -33.38 -13.37
CA CYS A 89 20.32 -32.71 -12.86
C CYS A 89 21.53 -33.65 -12.71
N LEU A 90 21.33 -34.86 -12.18
CA LEU A 90 22.38 -35.88 -12.08
C LEU A 90 22.85 -36.36 -13.45
N SER A 91 21.94 -36.45 -14.43
CA SER A 91 22.27 -36.81 -15.82
C SER A 91 23.08 -35.74 -16.56
N ARG A 92 23.05 -34.48 -16.12
CA ARG A 92 23.74 -33.36 -16.78
C ARG A 92 25.10 -33.03 -16.16
N SER A 93 25.40 -33.58 -14.98
CA SER A 93 26.68 -33.45 -14.27
C SER A 93 27.68 -34.58 -14.57
N GLN A 94 27.31 -35.54 -15.41
CA GLN A 94 28.16 -36.64 -15.91
C GLN A 94 28.58 -36.36 -17.35
#